data_AF-A0A7Y6JUK9-F1
#
_entry.id   AF-A0A7Y6JUK9-F1
#
_cell.length_a   1.000
_cell.length_b   1.000
_cell.length_c   1.000
_cell.angle_alpha   90.00
_cell.angle_beta   90.00
_cell.angle_gamma   90.00
#
_symmetry.space_group_name_H-M   'P 1'
#
loop_
_entity.id
_entity.type
_entity.pdbx_description
1 polymer ?
#
loop_
_entity_poly.entity_id
_entity_poly.type
_entity_poly.pdbx_seq_one_letter_code
_entity_poly.pdbx_strand_id
1 'polypeptide(L)'
;MQSKKQAPVKGTVEFINAAIESIRKKGAAFDKLVQDTALDVLDHAHKHNDLDIVNRLIVAMPKGSKGQSLAVWFCKFGKLKPNDTKEKELLATKPLVWNKDAALDRAKAEATPWHSVLKDKPLIEVYDIEAKFAAFMKQVIANKDKVTNPVLLAALQNVQGVVQTAQPANASAE
;
A
#
# COMPACT_ATOMS: atom_id res chain seq x y z
N MET A 1 -38.37 -31.11 17.49
CA MET A 1 -37.90 -29.77 17.88
C MET A 1 -36.58 -29.48 17.17
N GLN A 2 -36.62 -28.88 15.98
CA GLN A 2 -35.40 -28.42 15.32
C GLN A 2 -35.11 -27.00 15.80
N SER A 3 -34.07 -26.86 16.62
CA SER A 3 -33.57 -25.58 17.06
C SER A 3 -32.99 -24.84 15.86
N LYS A 4 -33.64 -23.76 15.41
CA LYS A 4 -33.09 -22.85 14.41
C LYS A 4 -31.82 -22.26 15.00
N LYS A 5 -30.64 -22.66 14.52
CA LYS A 5 -29.37 -22.01 14.85
C LYS A 5 -29.51 -20.53 14.49
N GLN A 6 -29.65 -19.70 15.51
CA GLN A 6 -29.76 -18.26 15.38
C GLN A 6 -28.44 -17.75 14.79
N ALA A 7 -28.53 -16.93 13.74
CA ALA A 7 -27.34 -16.36 13.13
C ALA A 7 -26.55 -15.56 14.19
N PRO A 8 -25.21 -15.62 14.19
CA PRO A 8 -24.41 -14.94 15.20
C PRO A 8 -24.68 -13.44 15.16
N VAL A 9 -24.93 -12.87 16.35
CA VAL A 9 -25.21 -11.44 16.53
C VAL A 9 -23.95 -10.64 16.19
N LYS A 10 -24.10 -9.58 15.39
CA LYS A 10 -22.99 -8.67 15.01
C LYS A 10 -22.30 -8.13 16.27
N GLY A 11 -20.97 -8.04 16.23
CA GLY A 11 -20.16 -7.50 17.34
C GLY A 11 -19.74 -8.54 18.40
N THR A 12 -20.23 -9.78 18.33
CA THR A 12 -19.74 -10.87 19.18
C THR A 12 -18.38 -11.38 18.71
N VAL A 13 -17.60 -11.95 19.63
CA VAL A 13 -16.28 -12.54 19.32
C VAL A 13 -16.39 -13.64 18.25
N GLU A 14 -17.45 -14.45 18.29
CA GLU A 14 -17.71 -15.49 17.29
C GLU A 14 -17.94 -14.90 15.88
N PHE A 15 -18.75 -13.84 15.79
CA PHE A 15 -18.98 -13.13 14.53
C PHE A 15 -17.67 -12.52 13.99
N ILE A 16 -16.88 -11.89 14.86
CA ILE A 16 -15.59 -11.27 14.50
C ILE A 16 -14.61 -12.33 13.99
N ASN A 17 -14.46 -13.45 14.68
CA ASN A 17 -13.56 -14.54 14.27
C ASN A 17 -13.97 -15.14 12.92
N ALA A 18 -15.28 -15.35 12.70
CA ALA A 18 -15.79 -15.79 11.40
C ALA A 18 -15.49 -14.76 10.29
N ALA A 19 -15.62 -13.46 10.58
CA ALA A 19 -15.29 -12.40 9.64
C ALA A 19 -13.78 -12.37 9.31
N ILE A 20 -12.90 -12.48 10.31
CA ILE A 20 -11.44 -12.56 10.13
C ILE A 20 -11.08 -13.74 9.22
N GLU A 21 -11.67 -14.90 9.47
CA GLU A 21 -11.42 -16.09 8.66
C GLU A 21 -11.94 -15.92 7.22
N SER A 22 -13.07 -15.24 7.04
CA SER A 22 -13.56 -14.90 5.70
C SER A 22 -12.61 -13.94 4.98
N ILE A 23 -12.03 -12.95 5.67
CA ILE A 23 -11.06 -12.02 5.08
C ILE A 23 -9.84 -12.80 4.61
N ARG A 24 -9.29 -13.68 5.44
CA ARG A 24 -8.14 -14.54 5.10
C ARG A 24 -8.40 -15.36 3.84
N LYS A 25 -9.53 -16.07 3.78
CA LYS A 25 -9.89 -16.93 2.65
C LYS A 25 -10.11 -16.13 1.37
N LYS A 26 -10.82 -15.00 1.46
CA LYS A 26 -11.08 -14.14 0.30
C LYS A 26 -9.81 -13.47 -0.19
N GLY A 27 -8.90 -13.08 0.70
CA GLY A 27 -7.58 -12.56 0.35
C GLY A 27 -6.79 -13.57 -0.48
N ALA A 28 -6.64 -14.80 0.01
CA ALA A 28 -5.93 -15.85 -0.72
C ALA A 28 -6.58 -16.19 -2.08
N ALA A 29 -7.92 -16.22 -2.14
CA ALA A 29 -8.65 -16.43 -3.40
C ALA A 29 -8.45 -15.27 -4.38
N PHE A 30 -8.44 -14.03 -3.88
CA PHE A 30 -8.15 -12.84 -4.67
C PHE A 30 -6.71 -12.87 -5.20
N ASP A 31 -5.73 -13.19 -4.36
CA ASP A 31 -4.33 -13.26 -4.76
C ASP A 31 -4.12 -14.27 -5.89
N LYS A 32 -4.76 -15.45 -5.79
CA LYS A 32 -4.75 -16.48 -6.85
C LYS A 32 -5.43 -15.99 -8.12
N LEU A 33 -6.62 -15.39 -8.01
CA LEU A 33 -7.35 -14.86 -9.17
C LEU A 33 -6.51 -13.82 -9.92
N VAL A 34 -5.87 -12.91 -9.19
CA VAL A 34 -4.99 -11.89 -9.79
C VAL A 34 -3.78 -12.55 -10.45
N GLN A 35 -3.14 -13.54 -9.82
CA GLN A 35 -2.01 -14.26 -10.40
C GLN A 35 -2.39 -14.94 -11.72
N ASP A 36 -3.46 -15.76 -11.72
CA ASP A 36 -3.92 -16.49 -12.89
C ASP A 36 -4.27 -15.52 -14.03
N THR A 37 -5.03 -14.46 -13.71
CA THR A 37 -5.41 -13.43 -14.68
C THR A 37 -4.19 -12.67 -15.21
N ALA A 38 -3.22 -12.33 -14.34
CA ALA A 38 -2.02 -11.61 -14.75
C ALA A 38 -1.16 -12.43 -15.72
N LEU A 39 -1.09 -13.75 -15.54
CA LEU A 39 -0.39 -14.65 -16.45
C LEU A 39 -1.08 -14.72 -17.81
N ASP A 40 -2.42 -14.86 -17.84
CA ASP A 40 -3.19 -14.86 -19.09
C ASP A 40 -3.06 -13.53 -19.84
N VAL A 41 -3.12 -12.41 -19.10
CA VAL A 41 -2.93 -11.06 -19.61
C VAL A 41 -1.53 -10.87 -20.20
N LEU A 42 -0.50 -11.40 -19.53
CA LEU A 42 0.89 -11.36 -20.00
C LEU A 42 1.04 -12.10 -21.34
N ASP A 43 0.47 -13.31 -21.44
CA ASP A 43 0.52 -14.13 -22.64
C ASP A 43 -0.27 -13.48 -23.79
N HIS A 44 -1.46 -12.94 -23.51
CA HIS A 44 -2.28 -12.23 -24.49
C HIS A 44 -1.57 -10.98 -25.01
N ALA A 45 -1.06 -10.14 -24.10
CA ALA A 45 -0.39 -8.90 -24.45
C ALA A 45 0.83 -9.16 -25.36
N HIS A 46 1.60 -10.20 -25.07
CA HIS A 46 2.77 -10.55 -25.89
C HIS A 46 2.39 -11.12 -27.26
N LYS A 47 1.35 -11.97 -27.33
CA LYS A 47 0.88 -12.57 -28.59
C LYS A 47 0.22 -11.57 -29.52
N HIS A 48 -0.53 -10.61 -28.99
CA HIS A 48 -1.36 -9.69 -29.76
C HIS A 48 -0.84 -8.25 -29.79
N ASN A 49 0.27 -7.95 -29.11
CA ASN A 49 0.78 -6.59 -28.89
C ASN A 49 -0.25 -5.66 -28.21
N ASP A 50 -1.22 -6.22 -27.48
CA ASP A 50 -2.23 -5.45 -26.75
C ASP A 50 -1.73 -5.14 -25.35
N LEU A 51 -1.28 -3.89 -25.16
CA LEU A 51 -0.84 -3.42 -23.85
C LEU A 51 -1.99 -2.87 -22.99
N ASP A 52 -3.11 -2.52 -23.60
CA ASP A 52 -4.21 -1.88 -22.88
C ASP A 52 -4.88 -2.85 -21.90
N ILE A 53 -4.85 -4.16 -22.19
CA ILE A 53 -5.33 -5.19 -21.26
C ILE A 53 -4.48 -5.29 -19.99
N VAL A 54 -3.16 -5.09 -20.07
CA VAL A 54 -2.25 -5.05 -18.90
C VAL A 54 -2.58 -3.84 -18.03
N ASN A 55 -2.67 -2.66 -18.65
CA ASN A 55 -2.95 -1.42 -17.95
C ASN A 55 -4.34 -1.45 -17.30
N ARG A 56 -5.35 -2.03 -17.98
CA ARG A 56 -6.70 -2.21 -17.43
C ARG A 56 -6.70 -3.07 -16.17
N LEU A 57 -5.94 -4.17 -16.14
CA LEU A 57 -5.81 -5.00 -14.94
C LEU A 57 -5.21 -4.21 -13.77
N ILE A 58 -4.13 -3.45 -14.02
CA ILE A 58 -3.48 -2.62 -12.98
C ILE A 58 -4.43 -1.56 -12.43
N VAL A 59 -5.18 -0.88 -13.30
CA VAL A 59 -6.15 0.16 -12.90
C VAL A 59 -7.35 -0.42 -12.16
N ALA A 60 -7.76 -1.66 -12.49
CA ALA A 60 -8.85 -2.35 -11.82
C ALA A 60 -8.51 -2.82 -10.39
N MET A 61 -7.24 -2.82 -10.00
CA MET A 61 -6.81 -3.25 -8.67
C MET A 61 -7.42 -2.36 -7.57
N PRO A 62 -7.99 -2.93 -6.50
CA PRO A 62 -8.51 -2.16 -5.38
C PRO A 62 -7.42 -1.32 -4.71
N LYS A 63 -7.75 -0.12 -4.22
CA LYS A 63 -6.78 0.80 -3.58
C LYS A 63 -6.02 0.19 -2.38
N GLY A 64 -6.64 -0.75 -1.66
CA GLY A 64 -6.01 -1.45 -0.53
C GLY A 64 -5.16 -2.65 -0.92
N SER A 65 -5.09 -2.98 -2.21
CA SER A 65 -4.26 -4.06 -2.73
C SER A 65 -2.90 -3.53 -3.20
N LYS A 66 -1.91 -4.40 -3.35
CA LYS A 66 -0.57 -4.01 -3.81
C LYS A 66 -0.49 -3.81 -5.33
N GLY A 67 -1.37 -2.99 -5.92
CA GLY A 67 -1.40 -2.74 -7.38
C GLY A 67 -0.05 -2.30 -7.95
N GLN A 68 0.75 -1.56 -7.18
CA GLN A 68 2.13 -1.21 -7.54
C GLN A 68 3.06 -2.43 -7.62
N SER A 69 2.89 -3.43 -6.74
CA SER A 69 3.64 -4.69 -6.83
C SER A 69 3.31 -5.43 -8.12
N LEU A 70 2.02 -5.46 -8.51
CA LEU A 70 1.61 -6.06 -9.77
C LEU A 70 2.26 -5.36 -10.98
N ALA A 71 2.29 -4.02 -11.00
CA ALA A 71 2.97 -3.26 -12.05
C ALA A 71 4.48 -3.57 -12.12
N VAL A 72 5.15 -3.64 -10.97
CA VAL A 72 6.57 -4.03 -10.89
C VAL A 72 6.80 -5.47 -11.34
N TRP A 73 5.89 -6.38 -11.01
CA TRP A 73 5.92 -7.77 -11.45
C TRP A 73 5.83 -7.86 -12.98
N PHE A 74 4.93 -7.09 -13.60
CA PHE A 74 4.81 -6.98 -15.06
C PHE A 74 6.08 -6.42 -15.70
N CYS A 75 6.75 -5.44 -15.11
CA CYS A 75 8.03 -4.94 -15.59
C CYS A 75 9.17 -5.95 -15.44
N LYS A 76 9.12 -6.81 -14.42
CA LYS A 76 10.18 -7.76 -14.11
C LYS A 76 10.14 -9.00 -14.99
N PHE A 77 8.94 -9.50 -15.27
CA PHE A 77 8.76 -10.76 -16.01
C PHE A 77 8.12 -10.58 -17.39
N GLY A 78 7.48 -9.43 -17.62
CA GLY A 78 7.00 -9.03 -18.93
C GLY A 78 7.99 -8.14 -19.66
N LYS A 79 7.73 -7.95 -20.95
CA LYS A 79 8.45 -7.01 -21.82
C LYS A 79 8.04 -5.55 -21.56
N LEU A 80 7.95 -5.13 -20.30
CA LEU A 80 7.28 -3.88 -19.91
C LEU A 80 8.20 -2.96 -19.08
N LYS A 81 7.90 -1.67 -19.11
CA LYS A 81 8.54 -0.67 -18.23
C LYS A 81 7.51 0.37 -17.78
N PRO A 82 7.78 1.09 -16.67
CA PRO A 82 6.97 2.23 -16.29
C PRO A 82 6.93 3.28 -17.40
N ASN A 83 5.76 3.89 -17.59
CA ASN A 83 5.62 5.06 -18.44
C ASN A 83 6.34 6.26 -17.79
N ASP A 84 7.22 6.91 -18.54
CA ASP A 84 8.07 8.02 -18.09
C ASP A 84 7.50 9.40 -18.45
N THR A 85 6.27 9.45 -19.01
CA THR A 85 5.55 10.69 -19.25
C THR A 85 5.32 11.49 -17.97
N LYS A 86 5.24 12.82 -18.10
CA LYS A 86 4.87 13.73 -17.00
C LYS A 86 3.35 13.93 -16.89
N GLU A 87 2.57 13.40 -17.83
CA GLU A 87 1.12 13.55 -17.90
C GLU A 87 0.42 12.64 -16.89
N LYS A 88 -0.08 13.23 -15.80
CA LYS A 88 -0.71 12.48 -14.70
C LYS A 88 -1.95 11.70 -15.13
N GLU A 89 -2.77 12.24 -16.02
CA GLU A 89 -3.99 11.59 -16.52
C GLU A 89 -3.67 10.33 -17.34
N LEU A 90 -2.60 10.41 -18.13
CA LEU A 90 -2.10 9.28 -18.90
C LEU A 90 -1.50 8.22 -17.96
N LEU A 91 -0.75 8.61 -16.94
CA LEU A 91 -0.21 7.67 -15.94
C LEU A 91 -1.31 6.96 -15.14
N ALA A 92 -2.45 7.62 -14.91
CA ALA A 92 -3.58 7.03 -14.20
C ALA A 92 -4.29 5.91 -15.00
N THR A 93 -4.16 5.91 -16.32
CA THR A 93 -4.83 4.95 -17.22
C THR A 93 -3.87 4.00 -17.92
N LYS A 94 -2.65 4.45 -18.20
CA LYS A 94 -1.57 3.74 -18.90
C LYS A 94 -0.25 3.83 -18.14
N PRO A 95 -0.16 3.20 -16.95
CA PRO A 95 1.05 3.24 -16.12
C PRO A 95 2.25 2.50 -16.73
N LEU A 96 2.02 1.53 -17.63
CA LEU A 96 3.08 0.75 -18.28
C LEU A 96 3.12 0.94 -19.80
N VAL A 97 4.33 0.86 -20.36
CA VAL A 97 4.65 0.89 -21.80
C VAL A 97 5.56 -0.29 -22.15
N TRP A 98 5.65 -0.64 -23.44
CA TRP A 98 6.58 -1.68 -23.92
C TRP A 98 8.04 -1.32 -23.65
N ASN A 99 8.81 -2.31 -23.21
CA ASN A 99 10.25 -2.23 -23.09
C ASN A 99 10.90 -3.03 -24.23
N LYS A 100 11.61 -2.36 -25.14
CA LYS A 100 12.21 -3.05 -26.30
C LYS A 100 13.36 -3.98 -25.92
N ASP A 101 14.01 -3.72 -24.79
CA ASP A 101 15.23 -4.39 -24.33
C ASP A 101 14.94 -5.58 -23.39
N ALA A 102 13.69 -5.71 -22.93
CA ALA A 102 13.26 -6.82 -22.09
C ALA A 102 12.68 -7.97 -22.94
N ALA A 103 12.67 -9.15 -22.32
CA ALA A 103 12.03 -10.35 -22.86
C ALA A 103 10.99 -10.88 -21.87
N LEU A 104 9.99 -11.58 -22.41
CA LEU A 104 8.99 -12.28 -21.63
C LEU A 104 9.61 -13.50 -20.94
N ASP A 105 9.44 -13.64 -19.63
CA ASP A 105 9.83 -14.81 -18.85
C ASP A 105 8.63 -15.39 -18.09
N ARG A 106 7.81 -16.15 -18.82
CA ARG A 106 6.54 -16.74 -18.33
C ARG A 106 6.76 -17.77 -17.22
N ALA A 107 7.88 -18.49 -17.24
CA ALA A 107 8.19 -19.48 -16.22
C ALA A 107 8.53 -18.82 -14.87
N LYS A 108 9.35 -17.76 -14.87
CA LYS A 108 9.63 -17.01 -13.64
C LYS A 108 8.44 -16.20 -13.15
N ALA A 109 7.58 -15.74 -14.06
CA ALA A 109 6.32 -15.10 -13.75
C ALA A 109 5.44 -16.03 -12.89
N GLU A 110 5.28 -17.29 -13.29
CA GLU A 110 4.49 -18.27 -12.55
C GLU A 110 5.09 -18.63 -11.19
N ALA A 111 6.42 -18.77 -11.13
CA ALA A 111 7.12 -19.12 -9.91
C ALA A 111 7.17 -17.99 -8.87
N THR A 112 6.96 -16.73 -9.28
CA THR A 112 7.04 -15.57 -8.39
C THR A 112 5.66 -14.93 -8.22
N PRO A 113 5.03 -14.99 -7.05
CA PRO A 113 3.76 -14.32 -6.82
C PRO A 113 3.83 -12.80 -7.03
N TRP A 114 2.79 -12.22 -7.63
CA TRP A 114 2.73 -10.78 -7.90
C TRP A 114 2.84 -9.90 -6.65
N HIS A 115 2.35 -10.36 -5.50
CA HIS A 115 2.35 -9.59 -4.25
C HIS A 115 3.68 -9.69 -3.46
N SER A 116 4.66 -10.44 -3.96
CA SER A 116 5.95 -10.67 -3.28
C SER A 116 7.13 -9.90 -3.87
N VAL A 117 6.96 -9.23 -5.02
CA VAL A 117 8.07 -8.49 -5.67
C VAL A 117 8.48 -7.23 -4.91
N LEU A 118 7.53 -6.54 -4.29
CA LEU A 118 7.84 -5.48 -3.32
C LEU A 118 7.65 -6.05 -1.91
N LYS A 119 8.70 -5.94 -1.10
CA LYS A 119 8.65 -6.35 0.30
C LYS A 119 7.86 -5.31 1.09
N ASP A 120 7.00 -5.78 1.99
CA ASP A 120 6.39 -4.89 2.98
C ASP A 120 7.47 -4.37 3.92
N LYS A 121 7.41 -3.08 4.22
CA LYS A 121 8.24 -2.52 5.28
C LYS A 121 7.79 -3.13 6.59
N PRO A 122 8.70 -3.65 7.44
CA PRO A 122 8.32 -4.13 8.75
C PRO A 122 7.68 -2.98 9.55
N LEU A 123 6.75 -3.32 10.45
CA LEU A 123 6.07 -2.35 11.32
C LEU A 123 7.06 -1.48 12.12
N ILE A 124 8.25 -2.01 12.42
CA ILE A 124 9.32 -1.33 13.15
C ILE A 124 9.97 -0.20 12.32
N GLU A 125 9.87 -0.25 10.99
CA GLU A 125 10.42 0.77 10.08
C GLU A 125 9.44 1.93 9.82
N VAL A 126 8.28 1.97 10.47
CA VAL A 126 7.41 3.16 10.45
C VAL A 126 8.08 4.26 11.26
N TYR A 127 8.70 5.22 10.56
CA TYR A 127 9.32 6.39 11.17
C TYR A 127 8.25 7.42 11.55
N ASP A 128 7.67 7.22 12.73
CA ASP A 128 6.69 8.13 13.33
C ASP A 128 7.38 9.43 13.78
N ILE A 129 7.42 10.40 12.86
CA ILE A 129 8.03 11.70 13.07
C ILE A 129 7.33 12.49 14.19
N GLU A 130 6.03 12.29 14.38
CA GLU A 130 5.23 12.97 15.40
C GLU A 130 5.63 12.50 16.80
N ALA A 131 5.68 11.18 17.02
CA ALA A 131 6.10 10.60 18.28
C ALA A 131 7.56 10.96 18.62
N LYS A 132 8.44 10.98 17.62
CA LYS A 132 9.85 11.35 17.81
C LYS A 132 10.01 12.84 18.12
N PHE A 133 9.29 13.72 17.43
CA PHE A 133 9.30 15.15 17.71
C PHE A 133 8.73 15.46 19.11
N ALA A 134 7.64 14.81 19.50
CA ALA A 134 7.06 14.95 20.83
C ALA A 134 8.02 14.49 21.94
N ALA A 135 8.69 13.35 21.75
CA ALA A 135 9.68 12.83 22.69
C ALA A 135 10.89 13.79 22.82
N PHE A 136 11.35 14.35 21.70
CA PHE A 136 12.43 15.34 21.67
C PHE A 136 12.03 16.62 22.42
N MET A 137 10.85 17.19 22.14
CA MET A 137 10.37 18.39 22.83
C MET A 137 10.18 18.17 24.33
N LYS A 138 9.76 16.97 24.76
CA LYS A 138 9.67 16.63 26.18
C LYS A 138 11.04 16.68 26.87
N GLN A 139 12.10 16.21 26.21
CA GLN A 139 13.47 16.28 26.73
C GLN A 139 13.98 17.72 26.81
N VAL A 140 13.68 18.53 25.79
CA VAL A 140 14.06 19.96 25.75
C VAL A 140 13.38 20.74 26.88
N ILE A 141 12.08 20.54 27.09
CA ILE A 141 11.33 21.20 28.18
C ILE A 141 11.84 20.77 29.57
N ALA A 142 12.13 19.48 29.75
CA ALA A 142 12.64 18.96 31.02
C ALA A 142 14.03 19.49 31.39
N ASN A 143 14.81 19.94 30.39
CA ASN A 143 16.16 20.45 30.58
C ASN A 143 16.29 21.94 30.23
N LYS A 144 15.16 22.68 30.16
CA LYS A 144 15.11 24.09 29.73
C LYS A 144 16.14 24.99 30.43
N ASP A 145 16.42 24.74 31.71
CA ASP A 145 17.33 25.53 32.55
C ASP A 145 18.82 25.18 32.34
N LYS A 146 19.10 24.14 31.55
CA LYS A 146 20.45 23.64 31.21
C LYS A 146 20.78 23.82 29.73
N VAL A 147 19.88 24.40 28.94
CA VAL A 147 20.10 24.63 27.51
C VAL A 147 21.06 25.79 27.32
N THR A 148 22.16 25.56 26.60
CA THR A 148 23.24 26.54 26.36
C THR A 148 22.91 27.55 25.26
N ASN A 149 21.91 27.28 24.43
CA ASN A 149 21.49 28.15 23.34
C ASN A 149 20.01 28.59 23.48
N PRO A 150 19.74 29.75 24.10
CA PRO A 150 18.38 30.22 24.37
C PRO A 150 17.61 30.60 23.08
N VAL A 151 18.33 31.00 22.02
CA VAL A 151 17.71 31.33 20.72
C VAL A 151 17.13 30.08 20.07
N LEU A 152 17.87 28.97 20.10
CA LEU A 152 17.39 27.69 19.58
C LEU A 152 16.21 27.14 20.40
N LEU A 153 16.21 27.34 21.72
CA LEU A 153 15.08 26.95 22.58
C LEU A 153 13.80 27.70 22.19
N ALA A 154 13.88 29.02 22.01
CA ALA A 154 12.74 29.83 21.58
C ALA A 154 12.25 29.43 20.19
N ALA A 155 13.17 29.14 19.25
CA ALA A 155 12.82 28.66 17.91
C ALA A 155 12.09 27.30 17.95
N LEU A 156 12.56 26.35 18.77
CA LEU A 156 11.92 25.03 18.92
C LEU A 156 10.53 25.13 19.56
N GLN A 157 10.34 26.02 20.54
CA GLN A 157 9.04 26.29 21.16
C GLN A 157 8.05 26.91 20.16
N ASN A 158 8.52 27.82 19.31
CA ASN A 158 7.69 28.39 18.25
C ASN A 158 7.26 27.33 17.23
N VAL A 159 8.18 26.46 16.80
CA VAL A 159 7.86 25.35 15.90
C VAL A 159 6.87 24.38 16.55
N GLN A 160 7.02 24.07 17.83
CA GLN A 160 6.07 23.25 18.58
C GLN A 160 4.66 23.87 18.62
N GLY A 161 4.57 25.18 18.87
CA GLY A 161 3.28 25.91 18.88
C GLY A 161 2.58 25.90 17.51
N VAL A 162 3.35 26.00 16.42
CA VAL A 162 2.82 25.89 15.06
C VAL A 162 2.33 24.47 14.77
N VAL A 163 3.07 23.44 15.16
CA VAL A 163 2.67 22.03 14.96
C VAL A 163 1.39 21.68 15.74
N GLN A 164 1.21 22.22 16.95
CA GLN A 164 0.02 22.00 17.76
C GLN A 164 -1.23 22.71 17.22
N THR A 165 -1.06 23.86 16.57
CA THR A 165 -2.17 24.63 15.96
C THR A 165 -2.51 24.18 14.55
N ALA A 166 -1.58 23.49 13.87
CA ALA A 166 -1.79 22.92 12.54
C ALA A 166 -2.45 21.53 12.56
N GLN A 167 -2.65 20.92 13.72
CA GLN A 167 -3.37 19.65 13.83
C GLN A 167 -4.88 19.91 13.61
N PRO A 168 -5.51 19.38 12.55
CA PRO A 168 -6.95 19.52 12.40
C PRO A 168 -7.64 18.83 13.59
N ALA A 169 -8.57 19.55 14.20
CA ALA A 169 -9.49 19.01 15.19
C ALA A 169 -10.22 17.80 14.59
N ASN A 170 -9.74 16.60 14.86
CA ASN A 170 -10.49 15.37 14.66
C ASN A 170 -10.07 14.36 15.72
N ALA A 171 -10.47 14.67 16.95
CA ALA A 171 -10.66 13.71 18.02
C ALA A 171 -11.59 14.30 19.08
N SER A 172 -12.84 14.61 18.69
CA SER A 172 -14.02 14.69 19.57
C SER A 172 -15.27 14.95 18.73
N ALA A 173 -16.32 14.15 18.97
CA ALA A 173 -17.64 14.08 18.31
C ALA A 173 -17.60 13.34 16.95
N GLU A 174 -18.32 12.23 16.71
CA GLU A 174 -19.51 11.61 17.33
C GLU A 174 -19.38 10.08 17.36
#